data_AF-A0A496RTS1-F1
#
_entry.id   AF-A0A496RTS1-F1
#
_cell.length_a   1.000
_cell.length_b   1.000
_cell.length_c   1.000
_cell.angle_alpha   90.00
_cell.angle_beta   90.00
_cell.angle_gamma   90.00
#
_symmetry.space_group_name_H-M   'P 1'
#
loop_
_entity.id
_entity.type
_entity.pdbx_description
1 polymer ?
#
loop_
_entity_poly.entity_id
_entity_poly.type
_entity_poly.pdbx_seq_one_letter_code
_entity_poly.pdbx_strand_id
1 'polypeptide(L)'
;MAVIRPFKGIFYNQEKIEIEKVVAPPYDIICEREVRRLCRQSAYNIVRLIAGRILPLPFACPEKDRYTQAKELFYKWLKKGILIEADKPAIYIYRQDYSLPFPPFEKKSRIGFLCLLRLTEKGKGVFPHEATFSFAVKDRQRLLEECKANFSPIFGLYEDKKERIREVIEGYLRRKSPEMDFYVGEIRHLLWTIEREEDIQKVITRMRGKPVFIADGH
;
A
#
# COMPACT_ATOMS: atom_id res chain seq x y z
N MET A 1 19.42 -10.76 -2.22
CA MET A 1 18.72 -11.36 -1.05
C MET A 1 17.86 -10.30 -0.38
N ALA A 2 16.71 -10.66 0.20
CA ALA A 2 15.81 -9.69 0.82
C ALA A 2 16.46 -9.00 2.02
N VAL A 3 16.59 -7.68 1.94
CA VAL A 3 16.95 -6.80 3.04
C VAL A 3 15.81 -5.82 3.20
N ILE A 4 15.16 -5.83 4.35
CA ILE A 4 14.02 -4.96 4.62
C ILE A 4 14.36 -3.91 5.67
N ARG A 5 13.64 -2.78 5.64
CA ARG A 5 13.74 -1.71 6.63
C ARG A 5 12.36 -1.18 7.02
N PRO A 6 12.20 -0.71 8.27
CA PRO A 6 11.01 0.07 8.64
C PRO A 6 11.03 1.42 7.93
N PHE A 7 9.88 2.08 7.86
CA PHE A 7 9.73 3.41 7.28
C PHE A 7 8.66 4.20 8.00
N LYS A 8 8.66 5.53 7.80
CA LYS A 8 7.58 6.39 8.25
C LYS A 8 6.41 6.27 7.27
N GLY A 9 5.35 5.62 7.71
CA GLY A 9 4.09 5.52 6.98
C GLY A 9 3.37 6.86 6.97
N ILE A 10 2.58 7.07 5.92
CA ILE A 10 1.68 8.21 5.79
C ILE A 10 0.26 7.66 5.75
N PHE A 11 -0.60 8.19 6.63
CA PHE A 11 -1.94 7.70 6.88
C PHE A 11 -2.96 8.79 6.66
N TYR A 12 -4.19 8.42 6.31
CA TYR A 12 -5.31 9.34 6.49
C TYR A 12 -5.53 9.61 7.97
N ASN A 13 -5.78 10.87 8.32
CA ASN A 13 -6.18 11.25 9.66
C ASN A 13 -7.63 10.81 9.92
N GLN A 14 -7.79 9.78 10.74
CA GLN A 14 -9.08 9.18 11.07
C GLN A 14 -10.02 10.11 11.85
N GLU A 15 -9.49 11.16 12.49
CA GLU A 15 -10.32 12.18 13.15
C GLU A 15 -11.00 13.13 12.14
N LYS A 16 -10.48 13.21 10.92
CA LYS A 16 -10.96 14.14 9.88
C LYS A 16 -11.60 13.43 8.68
N ILE A 17 -11.22 12.17 8.46
CA ILE A 17 -11.53 11.43 7.24
C ILE A 17 -12.06 10.05 7.59
N GLU A 18 -13.20 9.72 6.99
CA GLU A 18 -13.71 8.35 6.91
C GLU A 18 -12.95 7.59 5.81
N ILE A 19 -12.17 6.57 6.20
CA ILE A 19 -11.22 5.88 5.31
C ILE A 19 -11.95 5.27 4.11
N GLU A 20 -13.13 4.69 4.32
CA GLU A 20 -13.96 4.06 3.29
C GLU A 20 -14.31 5.01 2.14
N LYS A 21 -14.34 6.32 2.41
CA LYS A 21 -14.64 7.35 1.40
C LYS A 21 -13.43 7.80 0.58
N VAL A 22 -12.22 7.47 1.01
CA VAL A 22 -10.98 8.01 0.44
C VAL A 22 -10.03 6.98 -0.15
N VAL A 23 -10.35 5.70 -0.06
CA VAL A 23 -9.62 4.62 -0.73
C VAL A 23 -10.11 4.41 -2.16
N ALA A 24 -9.29 3.74 -2.97
CA ALA A 24 -9.58 3.41 -4.35
C ALA A 24 -8.97 2.04 -4.71
N PRO A 25 -9.50 1.35 -5.74
CA PRO A 25 -8.84 0.19 -6.31
C PRO A 25 -7.49 0.56 -6.95
N PRO A 26 -6.63 -0.44 -7.26
CA PRO A 26 -5.41 -0.24 -8.03
C PRO A 26 -5.62 0.56 -9.32
N TYR A 27 -4.62 1.35 -9.68
CA TYR A 27 -4.67 2.36 -10.74
C TYR A 27 -4.85 1.80 -12.15
N ASP A 28 -4.51 0.53 -12.34
CA ASP A 28 -4.50 -0.23 -13.58
C ASP A 28 -5.84 -0.91 -13.86
N ILE A 29 -6.71 -1.03 -12.85
CA ILE A 29 -8.05 -1.66 -12.99
C ILE A 29 -9.22 -0.67 -12.86
N ILE A 30 -8.95 0.61 -12.59
CA ILE A 30 -9.98 1.67 -12.55
C ILE A 30 -10.24 2.26 -13.93
N CYS A 31 -11.50 2.50 -14.26
CA CYS A 31 -11.92 3.18 -15.48
C CYS A 31 -12.35 4.63 -15.23
N GLU A 32 -12.56 5.41 -16.28
CA GLU A 32 -12.92 6.84 -16.15
C GLU A 32 -14.19 7.09 -15.36
N ARG A 33 -15.23 6.28 -15.60
CA ARG A 33 -16.48 6.35 -14.86
C ARG A 33 -16.24 6.19 -13.36
N GLU A 34 -15.38 5.25 -13.00
CA GLU A 34 -15.05 4.95 -11.60
C GLU A 34 -14.24 6.06 -10.96
N VAL A 35 -13.26 6.62 -11.67
CA VAL A 35 -12.51 7.80 -11.21
C VAL A 35 -13.44 8.98 -10.93
N ARG A 36 -14.37 9.28 -11.84
CA ARG A 36 -15.35 10.37 -11.64
C ARG A 36 -16.24 10.10 -10.42
N ARG A 37 -16.69 8.84 -10.23
CA ARG A 37 -17.48 8.42 -9.08
C ARG A 37 -16.72 8.63 -7.76
N LEU A 38 -15.50 8.11 -7.67
CA LEU A 38 -14.63 8.23 -6.48
C LEU A 38 -14.27 9.70 -6.17
N CYS A 39 -14.07 10.52 -7.21
CA CYS A 39 -13.84 11.96 -7.02
C CYS A 39 -15.06 12.70 -6.47
N ARG A 40 -16.28 12.31 -6.83
CA ARG A 40 -17.51 12.84 -6.25
C ARG A 40 -17.74 12.36 -4.83
N GLN A 41 -17.31 11.13 -4.52
CA GLN A 41 -17.43 10.54 -3.19
C GLN A 41 -16.60 11.30 -2.15
N SER A 42 -15.39 11.74 -2.50
CA SER A 42 -14.60 12.61 -1.62
C SER A 42 -13.62 13.51 -2.37
N ALA A 43 -13.47 14.75 -1.86
CA ALA A 43 -12.42 15.67 -2.28
C ALA A 43 -11.00 15.17 -1.92
N TYR A 44 -10.91 14.22 -0.99
CA TYR A 44 -9.66 13.64 -0.48
C TYR A 44 -9.46 12.18 -0.92
N ASN A 45 -10.20 11.70 -1.92
CA ASN A 45 -10.03 10.33 -2.39
C ASN A 45 -8.68 10.13 -3.09
N ILE A 46 -7.96 9.07 -2.72
CA ILE A 46 -6.60 8.74 -3.20
C ILE A 46 -6.51 8.62 -4.71
N VAL A 47 -7.64 8.31 -5.38
CA VAL A 47 -7.76 8.29 -6.85
C VAL A 47 -7.22 9.58 -7.49
N ARG A 48 -7.31 10.72 -6.78
CA ARG A 48 -6.82 12.02 -7.25
C ARG A 48 -5.29 12.09 -7.35
N LEU A 49 -4.58 11.22 -6.64
CA LEU A 49 -3.13 11.07 -6.69
C LEU A 49 -2.68 9.94 -7.63
N ILE A 50 -3.48 8.87 -7.73
CA ILE A 50 -3.05 7.62 -8.39
C ILE A 50 -3.67 7.37 -9.78
N ALA A 51 -4.80 8.01 -10.10
CA ALA A 51 -5.50 7.80 -11.37
C ALA A 51 -4.62 8.30 -12.51
N GLY A 52 -3.94 7.34 -13.15
CA GLY A 52 -2.84 7.62 -14.06
C GLY A 52 -3.28 8.38 -15.33
N ARG A 53 -3.57 7.64 -16.40
CA ARG A 53 -3.84 8.17 -17.76
C ARG A 53 -5.27 8.69 -17.98
N ILE A 54 -6.13 8.55 -16.99
CA ILE A 54 -7.57 8.81 -17.14
C ILE A 54 -7.77 10.34 -17.15
N LEU A 55 -7.67 10.91 -18.35
CA LEU A 55 -7.82 12.33 -18.60
C LEU A 55 -9.02 12.58 -19.53
N PRO A 56 -9.71 13.71 -19.39
CA PRO A 56 -9.45 14.76 -18.41
C PRO A 56 -10.00 14.40 -17.02
N LEU A 57 -9.15 14.51 -16.00
CA LEU A 57 -9.62 14.50 -14.62
C LEU A 57 -10.42 15.80 -14.40
N PRO A 58 -11.58 15.76 -13.74
CA PRO A 58 -12.43 16.94 -13.57
C PRO A 58 -11.78 18.09 -12.75
N PHE A 59 -10.60 17.86 -12.19
CA PHE A 59 -9.80 18.79 -11.39
C PHE A 59 -8.42 19.06 -11.99
N ALA A 60 -8.11 18.52 -13.18
CA ALA A 60 -6.83 18.73 -13.81
C ALA A 60 -6.69 20.17 -14.33
N CYS A 61 -5.59 20.81 -13.97
CA CYS A 61 -5.11 22.03 -14.60
C CYS A 61 -4.46 21.66 -15.95
N PRO A 62 -4.93 22.19 -17.09
CA PRO A 62 -4.36 21.86 -18.40
C PRO A 62 -2.88 22.27 -18.59
N GLU A 63 -2.42 23.26 -17.84
CA GLU A 63 -1.07 23.85 -17.95
C GLU A 63 -0.01 23.09 -17.15
N LYS A 64 -0.42 22.21 -16.22
CA LYS A 64 0.48 21.44 -15.37
C LYS A 64 0.43 19.96 -15.73
N ASP A 65 1.59 19.30 -15.74
CA ASP A 65 1.58 17.84 -15.85
C ASP A 65 0.95 17.21 -14.59
N ARG A 66 0.38 16.02 -14.76
CA ARG A 66 -0.36 15.32 -13.69
C ARG A 66 0.49 14.95 -12.47
N TYR A 67 1.79 14.73 -12.62
CA TYR A 67 2.67 14.34 -11.51
C TYR A 67 2.94 15.54 -10.61
N THR A 68 3.20 16.71 -11.22
CA THR A 68 3.29 17.98 -10.49
C THR A 68 1.99 18.27 -9.74
N GLN A 69 0.83 18.06 -10.37
CA GLN A 69 -0.47 18.23 -9.71
C GLN A 69 -0.68 17.25 -8.55
N ALA A 70 -0.32 15.97 -8.72
CA ALA A 70 -0.39 14.99 -7.65
C ALA A 70 0.50 15.37 -6.45
N LYS A 71 1.72 15.83 -6.71
CA LYS A 71 2.65 16.35 -5.71
C LYS A 71 2.04 17.53 -4.94
N GLU A 72 1.57 18.56 -5.64
CA GLU A 72 0.95 19.73 -5.01
C GLU A 72 -0.25 19.34 -4.12
N LEU A 73 -1.08 18.43 -4.61
CA LEU A 73 -2.24 17.95 -3.87
C LEU A 73 -1.84 17.12 -2.63
N PHE A 74 -0.88 16.22 -2.78
CA PHE A 74 -0.33 15.40 -1.71
C PHE A 74 0.25 16.25 -0.58
N TYR A 75 1.12 17.21 -0.89
CA TYR A 75 1.68 18.13 0.11
C TYR A 75 0.63 19.05 0.72
N LYS A 76 -0.38 19.46 -0.05
CA LYS A 76 -1.53 20.20 0.48
C LYS A 76 -2.33 19.38 1.50
N TRP A 77 -2.51 18.08 1.27
CA TRP A 77 -3.21 17.19 2.21
C TRP A 77 -2.40 16.97 3.49
N LEU A 78 -1.08 16.81 3.39
CA LEU A 78 -0.17 16.77 4.54
C LEU A 78 -0.26 18.07 5.36
N LYS A 79 -0.14 19.24 4.70
CA LYS A 79 -0.21 20.55 5.40
C LYS A 79 -1.55 20.79 6.09
N LYS A 80 -2.65 20.27 5.53
CA LYS A 80 -3.99 20.37 6.15
C LYS A 80 -4.23 19.33 7.26
N GLY A 81 -3.28 18.40 7.47
CA GLY A 81 -3.42 17.27 8.38
C GLY A 81 -4.53 16.31 7.98
N ILE A 82 -4.84 16.23 6.67
CA ILE A 82 -5.70 15.20 6.07
C ILE A 82 -4.91 13.90 5.95
N LEU A 83 -3.64 14.02 5.56
CA LEU A 83 -2.64 12.99 5.69
C LEU A 83 -1.74 13.33 6.87
N ILE A 84 -1.32 12.33 7.64
CA ILE A 84 -0.40 12.44 8.76
C ILE A 84 0.75 11.45 8.56
N GLU A 85 1.97 11.90 8.83
CA GLU A 85 3.16 11.05 8.80
C GLU A 85 3.43 10.47 10.20
N ALA A 86 3.84 9.21 10.28
CA ALA A 86 4.25 8.59 11.53
C ALA A 86 5.51 9.25 12.12
N ASP A 87 5.54 9.42 13.43
CA ASP A 87 6.66 10.07 14.13
C ASP A 87 7.98 9.31 13.98
N LYS A 88 7.90 7.98 13.94
CA LYS A 88 9.05 7.07 13.87
C LYS A 88 8.87 5.98 12.79
N PRO A 89 9.96 5.44 12.24
CA PRO A 89 9.88 4.30 11.33
C PRO A 89 9.27 3.07 12.00
N ALA A 90 8.40 2.36 11.27
CA ALA A 90 7.76 1.13 11.73
C ALA A 90 7.63 0.10 10.60
N ILE A 91 7.20 -1.11 10.97
CA ILE A 91 6.69 -2.13 10.04
C ILE A 91 5.18 -2.20 10.22
N TYR A 92 4.40 -2.24 9.14
CA TYR A 92 2.94 -2.22 9.22
C TYR A 92 2.38 -3.58 8.89
N ILE A 93 1.69 -4.23 9.83
CA ILE A 93 0.94 -5.46 9.52
C ILE A 93 -0.32 -5.07 8.77
N TYR A 94 -0.61 -5.78 7.69
CA TYR A 94 -1.82 -5.58 6.90
C TYR A 94 -2.54 -6.91 6.72
N ARG A 95 -3.83 -6.93 7.06
CA ARG A 95 -4.69 -8.09 6.94
C ARG A 95 -5.93 -7.76 6.12
N GLN A 96 -6.30 -8.68 5.25
CA GLN A 96 -7.54 -8.64 4.48
C GLN A 96 -8.36 -9.89 4.79
N ASP A 97 -9.58 -9.70 5.29
CA ASP A 97 -10.52 -10.78 5.54
C ASP A 97 -11.61 -10.73 4.45
N TYR A 98 -11.85 -11.86 3.76
CA TYR A 98 -12.77 -11.94 2.61
C TYR A 98 -13.40 -13.34 2.49
N SER A 99 -14.51 -13.45 1.76
CA SER A 99 -15.12 -14.74 1.40
C SER A 99 -14.69 -15.17 0.00
N LEU A 100 -14.51 -16.47 -0.21
CA LEU A 100 -14.32 -17.00 -1.56
C LEU A 100 -15.55 -16.72 -2.43
N PRO A 101 -15.40 -16.37 -3.72
CA PRO A 101 -16.52 -15.98 -4.57
C PRO A 101 -17.39 -17.16 -5.05
N PHE A 102 -17.13 -18.37 -4.55
CA PHE A 102 -17.82 -19.59 -4.90
C PHE A 102 -18.29 -20.34 -3.65
N PRO A 103 -19.42 -21.07 -3.70
CA PRO A 103 -19.89 -21.93 -2.62
C PRO A 103 -18.77 -22.87 -2.13
N PRO A 104 -18.62 -23.10 -0.80
CA PRO A 104 -19.50 -22.67 0.29
C PRO A 104 -19.23 -21.25 0.81
N PHE A 105 -18.59 -20.37 0.03
CA PHE A 105 -18.23 -18.99 0.40
C PHE A 105 -17.35 -18.92 1.66
N GLU A 106 -16.36 -19.82 1.72
CA GLU A 106 -15.48 -19.94 2.87
C GLU A 106 -14.76 -18.61 3.18
N LYS A 107 -14.74 -18.23 4.46
CA LYS A 107 -13.99 -17.06 4.92
C LYS A 107 -12.50 -17.37 4.92
N LYS A 108 -11.71 -16.53 4.25
CA LYS A 108 -10.25 -16.57 4.22
C LYS A 108 -9.68 -15.26 4.75
N SER A 109 -8.44 -15.34 5.23
CA SER A 109 -7.66 -14.18 5.64
C SER A 109 -6.31 -14.20 4.95
N ARG A 110 -5.91 -13.06 4.40
CA ARG A 110 -4.57 -12.82 3.88
C ARG A 110 -3.88 -11.82 4.79
N ILE A 111 -2.79 -12.23 5.42
CA ILE A 111 -2.01 -11.38 6.31
C ILE A 111 -0.56 -11.28 5.84
N GLY A 112 -0.02 -10.06 5.90
CA GLY A 112 1.36 -9.76 5.57
C GLY A 112 1.82 -8.49 6.28
N PHE A 113 2.92 -7.91 5.82
CA PHE A 113 3.42 -6.65 6.35
C PHE A 113 4.04 -5.78 5.26
N LEU A 114 3.99 -4.46 5.47
CA LEU A 114 4.59 -3.44 4.62
C LEU A 114 5.94 -3.04 5.21
N CYS A 115 6.95 -2.97 4.34
CA CYS A 115 8.30 -2.53 4.67
C CYS A 115 8.98 -1.98 3.42
N LEU A 116 10.12 -1.30 3.60
CA LEU A 116 11.01 -1.01 2.48
C LEU A 116 11.79 -2.27 2.14
N LEU A 117 11.85 -2.61 0.86
CA LEU A 117 12.68 -3.70 0.34
C LEU A 117 13.85 -3.11 -0.45
N ARG A 118 15.07 -3.56 -0.13
CA ARG A 118 16.28 -3.15 -0.86
C ARG A 118 16.19 -3.61 -2.31
N LEU A 119 16.44 -2.68 -3.23
CA LEU A 119 16.59 -3.00 -4.65
C LEU A 119 17.79 -3.92 -4.87
N THR A 120 17.59 -4.94 -5.69
CA THR A 120 18.62 -5.88 -6.12
C THR A 120 18.58 -6.00 -7.63
N GLU A 121 19.68 -6.45 -8.23
CA GLU A 121 19.65 -6.88 -9.63
C GLU A 121 18.56 -7.94 -9.83
N LYS A 122 17.98 -7.98 -11.04
CA LYS A 122 16.90 -8.90 -11.41
C LYS A 122 17.33 -10.35 -11.14
N GLY A 123 16.50 -11.10 -10.40
CA GLY A 123 16.78 -12.50 -10.05
C GLY A 123 17.77 -12.69 -8.88
N LYS A 124 18.29 -11.60 -8.28
CA LYS A 124 19.18 -11.68 -7.10
C LYS A 124 18.42 -11.47 -5.79
N GLY A 125 17.47 -12.35 -5.51
CA GLY A 125 16.71 -12.40 -4.25
C GLY A 125 15.35 -11.71 -4.28
N VAL A 126 15.08 -10.88 -5.29
CA VAL A 126 13.73 -10.49 -5.68
C VAL A 126 13.47 -11.04 -7.08
N PHE A 127 12.43 -11.85 -7.20
CA PHE A 127 12.10 -12.60 -8.41
C PHE A 127 10.80 -12.07 -9.00
N PRO A 128 10.79 -11.59 -10.24
CA PRO A 128 9.55 -11.26 -10.94
C PRO A 128 8.81 -12.54 -11.33
N HIS A 129 7.49 -12.48 -11.48
CA HIS A 129 6.69 -13.56 -12.07
C HIS A 129 6.37 -13.31 -13.55
N GLU A 130 6.60 -12.09 -14.07
CA GLU A 130 6.37 -11.72 -15.46
C GLU A 130 7.25 -10.55 -15.94
N ALA A 131 7.13 -10.19 -17.23
CA ALA A 131 7.75 -8.99 -17.79
C ALA A 131 6.81 -7.79 -17.59
N THR A 132 7.31 -6.73 -16.96
CA THR A 132 6.54 -5.51 -16.70
C THR A 132 6.36 -4.67 -17.97
N PHE A 133 5.19 -4.05 -18.16
CA PHE A 133 5.01 -3.07 -19.23
C PHE A 133 5.81 -1.79 -18.94
N SER A 134 6.69 -1.41 -19.88
CA SER A 134 7.58 -0.25 -19.73
C SER A 134 6.85 1.06 -19.45
N PHE A 135 5.61 1.19 -19.93
CA PHE A 135 4.76 2.34 -19.65
C PHE A 135 4.34 2.42 -18.17
N ALA A 136 3.86 1.32 -17.58
CA ALA A 136 3.42 1.28 -16.19
C ALA A 136 4.58 1.58 -15.24
N VAL A 137 5.76 1.01 -15.52
CA VAL A 137 7.00 1.29 -14.76
C VAL A 137 7.36 2.77 -14.78
N LYS A 138 7.43 3.39 -15.97
CA LYS A 138 7.74 4.82 -16.11
C LYS A 138 6.71 5.70 -15.41
N ASP A 139 5.43 5.31 -15.48
CA ASP A 139 4.34 6.05 -14.84
C ASP A 139 4.45 6.06 -13.31
N ARG A 140 4.73 4.89 -12.71
CA ARG A 140 4.93 4.77 -11.25
C ARG A 140 6.24 5.39 -10.79
N GLN A 141 7.31 5.25 -11.58
CA GLN A 141 8.58 5.89 -11.29
C GLN A 141 8.45 7.42 -11.22
N ARG A 142 7.81 8.06 -12.21
CA ARG A 142 7.62 9.52 -12.21
C ARG A 142 6.79 10.01 -11.03
N LEU A 143 5.70 9.31 -10.69
CA LEU A 143 4.87 9.66 -9.54
C LEU A 143 5.68 9.57 -8.22
N LEU A 144 6.48 8.51 -8.07
CA LEU A 144 7.35 8.32 -6.91
C LEU A 144 8.43 9.40 -6.83
N GLU A 145 9.06 9.75 -7.96
CA GLU A 145 10.10 10.77 -8.03
C GLU A 145 9.57 12.16 -7.67
N GLU A 146 8.37 12.51 -8.14
CA GLU A 146 7.75 13.82 -7.88
C GLU A 146 7.18 13.94 -6.47
N CYS A 147 6.43 12.94 -6.01
CA CYS A 147 5.77 12.99 -4.71
C CYS A 147 6.68 12.57 -3.56
N LYS A 148 7.81 11.92 -3.84
CA LYS A 148 8.68 11.26 -2.84
C LYS A 148 7.91 10.30 -1.93
N ALA A 149 6.87 9.67 -2.46
CA ALA A 149 5.99 8.74 -1.77
C ALA A 149 5.58 7.60 -2.71
N ASN A 150 5.40 6.40 -2.15
CA ASN A 150 4.88 5.26 -2.90
C ASN A 150 3.39 5.06 -2.55
N PHE A 151 2.52 5.21 -3.56
CA PHE A 151 1.07 5.02 -3.42
C PHE A 151 0.58 3.63 -3.87
N SER A 152 1.48 2.79 -4.37
CA SER A 152 1.16 1.48 -4.94
C SER A 152 2.24 0.48 -4.51
N PRO A 153 2.18 -0.01 -3.26
CA PRO A 153 3.15 -0.98 -2.76
C PRO A 153 3.05 -2.28 -3.56
N ILE A 154 4.20 -2.82 -3.95
CA ILE A 154 4.28 -4.07 -4.73
C ILE A 154 3.90 -5.24 -3.82
N PHE A 155 3.03 -6.12 -4.32
CA PHE A 155 2.69 -7.36 -3.62
C PHE A 155 3.79 -8.43 -3.78
N GLY A 156 4.37 -8.85 -2.67
CA GLY A 156 5.44 -9.85 -2.62
C GLY A 156 5.10 -11.04 -1.73
N LEU A 157 5.52 -12.23 -2.15
CA LEU A 157 5.43 -13.49 -1.43
C LEU A 157 6.80 -13.90 -0.93
N TYR A 158 6.86 -14.45 0.28
CA TYR A 158 8.03 -15.07 0.85
C TYR A 158 7.63 -16.35 1.55
N GLU A 159 8.57 -17.27 1.67
CA GLU A 159 8.32 -18.54 2.34
C GLU A 159 8.68 -18.44 3.83
N ASP A 160 7.81 -18.93 4.71
CA ASP A 160 8.03 -18.99 6.15
C ASP A 160 7.70 -20.38 6.73
N LYS A 161 8.39 -21.42 6.24
CA LYS A 161 8.14 -22.83 6.63
C LYS A 161 8.14 -23.09 8.14
N LYS A 162 8.92 -22.32 8.91
CA LYS A 162 9.05 -22.46 10.37
C LYS A 162 8.13 -21.50 11.13
N GLU A 163 7.21 -20.82 10.44
CA GLU A 163 6.26 -19.84 10.95
C GLU A 163 6.88 -18.78 11.87
N ARG A 164 8.15 -18.44 11.66
CA ARG A 164 8.86 -17.52 12.54
C ARG A 164 8.32 -16.11 12.33
N ILE A 165 8.13 -15.65 11.11
CA ILE A 165 7.60 -14.29 10.91
C ILE A 165 6.13 -14.25 11.38
N ARG A 166 5.36 -15.30 11.08
CA ARG A 166 3.99 -15.46 11.58
C ARG A 166 3.90 -15.38 13.11
N GLU A 167 4.78 -16.04 13.85
CA GLU A 167 4.82 -15.98 15.31
C GLU A 167 4.96 -14.54 15.84
N VAL A 168 5.82 -13.72 15.21
CA VAL A 168 5.98 -12.31 15.61
C VAL A 168 4.70 -11.52 15.36
N ILE A 169 4.11 -11.70 14.18
CA ILE A 169 2.86 -11.04 13.78
C ILE A 169 1.74 -11.42 14.75
N GLU A 170 1.48 -12.71 14.94
CA GLU A 170 0.43 -13.21 15.84
C GLU A 170 0.64 -12.78 17.29
N GLY A 171 1.89 -12.79 17.76
CA GLY A 171 2.24 -12.26 19.07
C GLY A 171 1.93 -10.76 19.21
N TYR A 172 2.12 -9.97 18.14
CA TYR A 172 1.73 -8.56 18.12
C TYR A 172 0.22 -8.39 18.12
N LEU A 173 -0.50 -9.12 17.26
CA LEU A 173 -1.97 -9.04 17.14
C LEU A 173 -2.70 -9.36 18.44
N ARG A 174 -2.20 -10.31 19.24
CA ARG A 174 -2.79 -10.64 20.56
C ARG A 174 -2.69 -9.51 21.59
N ARG A 175 -1.78 -8.55 21.39
CA ARG A 175 -1.49 -7.49 22.37
C ARG A 175 -2.10 -6.14 21.99
N LYS A 176 -2.46 -5.93 20.71
CA LYS A 176 -2.91 -4.64 20.20
C LYS A 176 -4.06 -4.81 19.21
N SER A 177 -5.10 -4.01 19.40
CA SER A 177 -6.17 -3.84 18.41
C SER A 177 -5.65 -3.16 17.14
N PRO A 178 -6.29 -3.40 15.97
CA PRO A 178 -5.95 -2.70 14.74
C PRO A 178 -6.10 -1.19 14.92
N GLU A 179 -5.19 -0.43 14.32
CA GLU A 179 -5.25 1.04 14.26
C GLU A 179 -6.19 1.51 13.16
N MET A 180 -6.37 0.70 12.11
CA MET A 180 -7.37 0.92 11.07
C MET A 180 -8.16 -0.38 10.86
N ASP A 181 -9.47 -0.24 10.75
CA ASP A 181 -10.40 -1.35 10.55
C ASP A 181 -11.59 -0.84 9.73
N PHE A 182 -11.61 -1.15 8.45
CA PHE A 182 -12.58 -0.58 7.50
C PHE A 182 -12.92 -1.57 6.40
N TYR A 183 -13.99 -1.31 5.67
CA TYR A 183 -14.45 -2.15 4.58
C TYR A 183 -14.29 -1.49 3.22
N VAL A 184 -13.91 -2.29 2.21
CA VAL A 184 -13.98 -1.93 0.79
C VAL A 184 -14.76 -3.00 0.07
N GLY A 185 -16.02 -2.69 -0.25
CA GLY A 185 -16.98 -3.71 -0.67
C GLY A 185 -17.16 -4.76 0.44
N GLU A 186 -16.97 -6.02 0.12
CA GLU A 186 -17.11 -7.14 1.07
C GLU A 186 -15.79 -7.51 1.77
N ILE A 187 -14.69 -6.84 1.44
CA ILE A 187 -13.37 -7.12 2.02
C ILE A 187 -13.17 -6.21 3.24
N ARG A 188 -12.85 -6.81 4.39
CA ARG A 188 -12.41 -6.08 5.59
C ARG A 188 -10.91 -5.88 5.55
N HIS A 189 -10.47 -4.66 5.79
CA HIS A 189 -9.07 -4.25 5.77
C HIS A 189 -8.66 -3.83 7.17
N LEU A 190 -7.58 -4.43 7.67
CA LEU A 190 -7.05 -4.13 9.00
C LEU A 190 -5.57 -3.82 8.94
N LEU A 191 -5.14 -2.83 9.72
CA LEU A 191 -3.75 -2.38 9.77
C LEU A 191 -3.29 -2.18 11.22
N TRP A 192 -2.07 -2.62 11.51
CA TRP A 192 -1.39 -2.40 12.79
C TRP A 192 0.02 -1.85 12.55
N THR A 193 0.53 -1.04 13.47
CA THR A 193 1.89 -0.50 13.41
C THR A 193 2.81 -1.19 14.41
N ILE A 194 3.73 -2.04 13.94
CA ILE A 194 4.79 -2.61 14.78
C ILE A 194 5.85 -1.53 15.03
N GLU A 195 5.82 -0.97 16.23
CA GLU A 195 6.73 0.09 16.66
C GLU A 195 7.83 -0.38 17.61
N ARG A 196 7.67 -1.57 18.21
CA ARG A 196 8.63 -2.07 19.19
C ARG A 196 9.88 -2.55 18.47
N GLU A 197 11.01 -1.92 18.74
CA GLU A 197 12.29 -2.17 18.08
C GLU A 197 12.66 -3.67 18.08
N GLU A 198 12.45 -4.37 19.20
CA GLU A 198 12.70 -5.82 19.29
C GLU A 198 11.88 -6.64 18.28
N ASP A 199 10.61 -6.30 18.07
CA ASP A 199 9.74 -7.02 17.14
C ASP A 199 10.12 -6.68 15.69
N ILE A 200 10.44 -5.41 15.42
CA ILE A 200 10.96 -4.96 14.12
C ILE A 200 12.25 -5.74 13.78
N GLN A 201 13.22 -5.81 14.70
CA GLN A 201 14.48 -6.51 14.48
C GLN A 201 14.30 -8.02 14.29
N LYS A 202 13.33 -8.64 14.96
CA LYS A 202 12.96 -10.04 14.71
C LYS A 202 12.47 -10.24 13.27
N VAL A 203 11.58 -9.38 12.77
CA VAL A 203 11.07 -9.48 11.39
C VAL A 203 12.21 -9.24 10.39
N ILE A 204 13.03 -8.21 10.57
CA ILE A 204 14.19 -7.92 9.71
C ILE A 204 15.15 -9.11 9.65
N THR A 205 15.51 -9.65 10.82
CA THR A 205 16.46 -10.77 10.91
C THR A 205 15.89 -12.04 10.30
N ARG A 206 14.61 -12.33 10.54
CA ARG A 206 13.91 -13.51 9.98
C ARG A 206 13.71 -13.39 8.47
N MET A 207 13.61 -12.18 7.91
CA MET A 207 13.54 -11.94 6.47
C MET A 207 14.89 -11.97 5.75
N ARG A 208 15.98 -11.68 6.47
CA ARG A 208 17.32 -11.61 5.89
C ARG A 208 17.66 -12.90 5.14
N GLY A 209 18.03 -12.76 3.88
CA GLY A 209 18.46 -13.89 3.05
C GLY A 209 17.33 -14.63 2.33
N LYS A 210 16.06 -14.39 2.67
CA LYS A 210 14.94 -15.05 1.98
C LYS A 210 14.78 -14.52 0.54
N PRO A 211 14.35 -15.38 -0.40
CA PRO A 211 13.85 -14.92 -1.68
C PRO A 211 12.47 -14.27 -1.49
N VAL A 212 12.20 -13.21 -2.25
CA VAL A 212 10.88 -12.58 -2.37
C VAL A 212 10.43 -12.72 -3.82
N PHE A 213 9.24 -13.26 -4.02
CA PHE A 213 8.62 -13.41 -5.33
C PHE A 213 7.57 -12.33 -5.47
N ILE A 214 7.70 -11.47 -6.46
CA ILE A 214 6.64 -10.51 -6.79
C ILE A 214 5.43 -11.34 -7.24
N ALA A 215 4.25 -11.02 -6.76
CA ALA A 215 2.98 -11.66 -7.12
C ALA A 215 1.94 -10.63 -7.58
N ASP A 216 2.43 -9.46 -8.00
CA ASP A 216 1.66 -8.32 -8.47
C ASP A 216 1.77 -8.19 -10.00
N GLY A 217 0.79 -8.74 -10.72
CA GLY A 217 0.80 -8.76 -12.17
C GLY A 217 0.32 -7.44 -12.75
N HIS A 218 1.16 -6.80 -13.56
CA HIS A 218 0.89 -5.57 -14.30
C HIS A 218 1.48 -5.60 -15.70
#